data_AF-A0A8B7Q7V9-F1
#
_entry.id   AF-A0A8B7Q7V9-F1
#
_cell.length_a   1.000
_cell.length_b   1.000
_cell.length_c   1.000
_cell.angle_alpha   90.00
_cell.angle_beta   90.00
_cell.angle_gamma   90.00
#
_symmetry.space_group_name_H-M   'P 1'
#
loop_
_entity.id
_entity.type
_entity.pdbx_description
1 polymer ?
#
loop_
_entity_poly.entity_id
_entity_poly.type
_entity_poly.pdbx_seq_one_letter_code
_entity_poly.pdbx_strand_id
1 'polypeptide(L)'
;MAAADSSVVRRVEELGDLAQAHIQQLSEAAGEDDHFLIRSSAALEKLKLLCGEDKECSSPSNLLELYTQAILDMTYFEENKLVDEDFPEDSSEKVKELISFLSEPEILVNENNKHPKYLVDGISYLLQMLNYRCPIQLNEGVSFQDLDTAKLLSEGIFSDIHLLAMMYSGEMCYWGLKHCADQQPENHEMDTGVSGASCTTHKELLDFREVGEKILKKYVSVCEGPLKEQEWNTTNAKQILNFFQHRSN
;
A
#
# COMPACT_ATOMS: atom_id res chain seq x y z
N MET A 1 -10.86 -10.71 -10.90
CA MET A 1 -9.87 -10.43 -9.82
C MET A 1 -8.53 -11.18 -10.02
N ALA A 2 -8.29 -11.79 -11.19
CA ALA A 2 -7.15 -12.70 -11.44
C ALA A 2 -5.99 -12.09 -12.27
N ALA A 3 -6.11 -10.86 -12.76
CA ALA A 3 -5.11 -10.30 -13.69
C ALA A 3 -3.88 -9.69 -13.00
N ALA A 4 -4.04 -9.06 -11.82
CA ALA A 4 -2.93 -8.38 -11.13
C ALA A 4 -1.96 -9.34 -10.44
N ASP A 5 -2.48 -10.42 -9.83
CA ASP A 5 -1.63 -11.45 -9.20
C ASP A 5 -0.80 -12.22 -10.26
N SER A 6 -1.27 -12.27 -11.52
CA SER A 6 -0.53 -12.87 -12.64
C SER A 6 0.64 -12.02 -13.16
N SER A 7 0.68 -10.71 -12.91
CA SER A 7 1.72 -9.82 -13.43
C SER A 7 3.01 -9.94 -12.61
N VAL A 8 2.89 -9.87 -11.28
CA VAL A 8 4.05 -9.93 -10.38
C VAL A 8 4.69 -11.32 -10.38
N VAL A 9 3.89 -12.39 -10.41
CA VAL A 9 4.40 -13.77 -10.49
C VAL A 9 5.29 -13.95 -11.72
N ARG A 10 4.84 -13.48 -12.90
CA ARG A 10 5.63 -13.56 -14.13
C ARG A 10 6.92 -12.75 -14.02
N ARG A 11 6.86 -11.53 -13.49
CA ARG A 11 8.03 -10.67 -13.37
C ARG A 11 9.07 -11.23 -12.39
N VAL A 12 8.61 -11.78 -11.26
CA VAL A 12 9.46 -12.47 -10.29
C VAL A 12 10.12 -13.70 -10.90
N GLU A 13 9.41 -14.44 -11.75
CA GLU A 13 9.95 -15.58 -12.50
C GLU A 13 11.05 -15.14 -13.48
N GLU A 14 10.81 -14.10 -14.29
CA GLU A 14 11.77 -13.56 -15.25
C GLU A 14 13.04 -13.02 -14.57
N LEU A 15 12.88 -12.27 -13.48
CA LEU A 15 14.01 -11.76 -12.69
C LEU A 15 14.76 -12.90 -11.96
N GLY A 16 14.03 -13.92 -11.51
CA GLY A 16 14.60 -15.14 -10.95
C GLY A 16 15.49 -15.87 -11.95
N ASP A 17 15.04 -16.03 -13.19
CA ASP A 17 15.85 -16.63 -14.26
C ASP A 17 17.11 -15.79 -14.58
N LEU A 18 17.02 -14.46 -14.55
CA LEU A 18 18.19 -13.57 -14.72
C LEU A 18 19.19 -13.73 -13.57
N ALA A 19 18.72 -13.71 -12.32
CA ALA A 19 19.56 -13.90 -11.14
C ALA A 19 20.22 -15.30 -11.15
N GLN A 20 19.49 -16.33 -11.56
CA GLN A 20 20.01 -17.69 -11.69
C GLN A 20 21.16 -17.76 -12.71
N ALA A 21 21.03 -17.08 -13.85
CA ALA A 21 22.08 -17.01 -14.85
C ALA A 21 23.35 -16.32 -14.31
N HIS A 22 23.19 -15.27 -13.50
CA HIS A 22 24.31 -14.57 -12.86
C HIS A 22 25.00 -15.46 -11.81
N ILE A 23 24.22 -16.12 -10.94
CA ILE A 23 24.75 -17.06 -9.93
C ILE A 23 25.56 -18.18 -10.59
N GLN A 24 25.10 -18.72 -11.71
CA GLN A 24 25.83 -19.76 -12.45
C GLN A 24 27.21 -19.27 -12.90
N GLN A 25 27.31 -18.03 -13.42
CA GLN A 25 28.60 -17.43 -13.80
C GLN A 25 29.51 -17.24 -12.58
N LEU A 26 28.96 -16.83 -11.44
CA LEU A 26 29.72 -16.67 -10.20
C LEU A 26 30.23 -18.00 -9.67
N SER A 27 29.40 -19.05 -9.68
CA SER A 27 29.78 -20.39 -9.23
C SER A 27 30.91 -20.99 -10.07
N GLU A 28 30.88 -20.79 -11.39
CA GLU A 28 31.96 -21.21 -12.29
C GLU A 28 33.28 -20.49 -11.99
N ALA A 29 33.22 -19.22 -11.60
CA ALA A 29 34.39 -18.41 -11.27
C ALA A 29 34.95 -18.68 -9.86
N ALA A 30 34.10 -19.05 -8.90
CA ALA A 30 34.43 -19.20 -7.48
C ALA A 30 34.77 -20.65 -7.06
N GLY A 31 34.43 -21.63 -7.90
CA GLY A 31 34.35 -23.03 -7.51
C GLY A 31 32.96 -23.33 -6.95
N GLU A 32 32.32 -24.40 -7.43
CA GLU A 32 30.88 -24.69 -7.28
C GLU A 32 30.37 -24.92 -5.83
N ASP A 33 31.24 -24.78 -4.82
CA ASP A 33 30.97 -25.17 -3.43
C ASP A 33 30.67 -23.99 -2.48
N ASP A 34 30.54 -22.75 -2.99
CA ASP A 34 30.20 -21.61 -2.11
C ASP A 34 28.78 -21.73 -1.55
N HIS A 35 28.68 -21.68 -0.21
CA HIS A 35 27.43 -21.94 0.48
C HIS A 35 26.36 -20.86 0.27
N PHE A 36 26.74 -19.59 0.02
CA PHE A 36 25.79 -18.52 -0.27
C PHE A 36 25.25 -18.67 -1.69
N LEU A 37 26.10 -18.97 -2.67
CA LEU A 37 25.67 -19.22 -4.05
C LEU A 37 24.77 -20.47 -4.15
N ILE A 38 25.11 -21.55 -3.44
CA ILE A 38 24.25 -22.76 -3.35
C ILE A 38 22.89 -22.42 -2.74
N ARG A 39 22.87 -21.67 -1.64
CA ARG A 39 21.63 -21.27 -0.97
C ARG A 39 20.77 -20.37 -1.87
N SER A 40 21.41 -19.43 -2.56
CA SER A 40 20.74 -18.51 -3.49
C SER A 40 20.11 -19.28 -4.66
N SER A 41 20.88 -20.15 -5.31
CA SER A 41 20.41 -21.04 -6.37
C SER A 41 19.26 -21.95 -5.91
N ALA A 42 19.36 -22.55 -4.72
CA ALA A 42 18.30 -23.38 -4.16
C ALA A 42 17.00 -22.60 -3.89
N ALA A 43 17.09 -21.33 -3.49
CA ALA A 43 15.93 -20.46 -3.32
C ALA A 43 15.23 -20.15 -4.65
N LEU A 44 16.00 -19.91 -5.73
CA LEU A 44 15.46 -19.66 -7.07
C LEU A 44 14.88 -20.92 -7.72
N GLU A 45 15.48 -22.10 -7.51
CA GLU A 45 14.89 -23.37 -7.96
C GLU A 45 13.53 -23.63 -7.27
N LYS A 46 13.45 -23.37 -5.96
CA LYS A 46 12.18 -23.46 -5.22
C LYS A 46 11.16 -22.45 -5.73
N LEU A 47 11.59 -21.22 -6.06
CA LEU A 47 10.74 -20.20 -6.66
C LEU A 47 10.18 -20.67 -8.00
N LYS A 48 11.04 -21.22 -8.87
CA LYS A 48 10.67 -21.73 -10.20
C LYS A 48 9.64 -22.86 -10.13
N LEU A 49 9.80 -23.79 -9.18
CA LEU A 49 8.80 -24.83 -8.92
C LEU A 49 7.44 -24.24 -8.54
N LEU A 50 7.42 -23.24 -7.66
CA LEU A 50 6.19 -22.57 -7.24
C LEU A 50 5.52 -21.76 -8.35
N CYS A 51 6.26 -21.28 -9.35
CA CYS A 51 5.72 -20.62 -10.54
C CYS A 51 5.10 -21.61 -11.54
N GLY A 52 5.57 -22.87 -11.57
CA GLY A 52 5.15 -23.91 -12.51
C GLY A 52 3.96 -24.76 -12.07
N GLU A 53 3.68 -24.88 -10.76
CA GLU A 53 2.50 -25.56 -10.22
C GLU A 53 1.23 -24.68 -10.38
N ASP A 54 0.03 -25.29 -10.47
CA ASP A 54 -1.26 -24.62 -10.77
C ASP A 54 -1.33 -23.18 -10.23
N LYS A 55 -1.41 -22.21 -11.17
CA LYS A 55 -1.27 -20.74 -11.00
C LYS A 55 -2.21 -20.08 -9.98
N GLU A 56 -3.04 -20.85 -9.28
CA GLU A 56 -3.95 -20.41 -8.22
C GLU A 56 -3.38 -20.53 -6.79
N CYS A 57 -2.22 -21.18 -6.56
CA CYS A 57 -1.75 -21.49 -5.19
C CYS A 57 -0.52 -20.70 -4.69
N SER A 58 0.30 -20.10 -5.56
CA SER A 58 1.50 -19.37 -5.12
C SER A 58 1.15 -17.96 -4.64
N SER A 59 1.18 -17.74 -3.32
CA SER A 59 1.10 -16.40 -2.75
C SER A 59 2.26 -15.54 -3.27
N PRO A 60 2.02 -14.36 -3.89
CA PRO A 60 3.08 -13.47 -4.34
C PRO A 60 4.11 -13.13 -3.26
N SER A 61 3.67 -13.09 -2.00
CA SER A 61 4.55 -12.88 -0.84
C SER A 61 5.63 -13.96 -0.71
N ASN A 62 5.30 -15.23 -0.95
CA ASN A 62 6.25 -16.33 -0.81
C ASN A 62 7.28 -16.31 -1.95
N LEU A 63 6.84 -15.95 -3.16
CA LEU A 63 7.72 -15.81 -4.31
C LEU A 63 8.70 -14.64 -4.12
N LEU A 64 8.20 -13.50 -3.65
CA LEU A 64 9.02 -12.33 -3.33
C LEU A 64 10.03 -12.63 -2.21
N GLU A 65 9.64 -13.38 -1.19
CA GLU A 65 10.54 -13.80 -0.12
C GLU A 65 11.71 -14.65 -0.66
N LEU A 66 11.42 -15.66 -1.49
CA LEU A 66 12.44 -16.53 -2.09
C LEU A 66 13.37 -15.74 -3.03
N TYR A 67 12.80 -14.87 -3.86
CA TYR A 67 13.58 -14.00 -4.74
C TYR A 67 14.50 -13.08 -3.93
N THR A 68 13.96 -12.40 -2.91
CA THR A 68 14.74 -11.49 -2.06
C THR A 68 15.86 -12.23 -1.33
N GLN A 69 15.58 -13.42 -0.81
CA GLN A 69 16.60 -14.26 -0.15
C GLN A 69 17.74 -14.59 -1.12
N ALA A 70 17.42 -14.98 -2.35
CA ALA A 70 18.43 -15.28 -3.37
C ALA A 70 19.30 -14.06 -3.70
N ILE A 71 18.67 -12.90 -3.93
CA ILE A 71 19.39 -11.66 -4.20
C ILE A 71 20.33 -11.31 -3.05
N LEU A 72 19.87 -11.35 -1.80
CA LEU A 72 20.69 -11.02 -0.64
C LEU A 72 21.89 -11.96 -0.47
N ASP A 73 21.70 -13.27 -0.63
CA ASP A 73 22.79 -14.24 -0.51
C ASP A 73 23.82 -14.07 -1.65
N MET A 74 23.36 -13.83 -2.88
CA MET A 74 24.21 -13.60 -4.05
C MET A 74 25.02 -12.30 -3.91
N THR A 75 24.36 -11.18 -3.57
CA THR A 75 25.02 -9.88 -3.44
C THR A 75 25.98 -9.88 -2.25
N TYR A 76 25.65 -10.57 -1.15
CA TYR A 76 26.57 -10.75 -0.04
C TYR A 76 27.87 -11.44 -0.49
N PHE A 77 27.78 -12.51 -1.28
CA PHE A 77 28.96 -13.19 -1.81
C PHE A 77 29.84 -12.23 -2.64
N GLU A 78 29.25 -11.51 -3.59
CA GLU A 78 29.99 -10.59 -4.46
C GLU A 78 30.58 -9.39 -3.72
N GLU A 79 29.84 -8.81 -2.76
CA GLU A 79 30.31 -7.72 -1.92
C GLU A 79 31.54 -8.13 -1.11
N ASN A 80 31.53 -9.33 -0.50
CA ASN A 80 32.71 -9.82 0.23
C ASN A 80 33.89 -10.04 -0.70
N LYS A 81 33.67 -10.54 -1.92
CA LYS A 81 34.74 -10.69 -2.90
C LYS A 81 35.36 -9.34 -3.29
N LEU A 82 34.56 -8.30 -3.48
CA LEU A 82 35.06 -6.95 -3.74
C LEU A 82 35.92 -6.41 -2.59
N VAL A 83 35.50 -6.70 -1.35
CA VAL A 83 36.26 -6.33 -0.15
C VAL A 83 37.57 -7.11 -0.07
N ASP A 84 37.55 -8.42 -0.32
CA ASP A 84 38.75 -9.28 -0.29
C ASP A 84 39.76 -8.93 -1.38
N GLU A 85 39.29 -8.47 -2.54
CA GLU A 85 40.11 -8.02 -3.66
C GLU A 85 40.57 -6.55 -3.55
N ASP A 86 40.25 -5.86 -2.45
CA ASP A 86 40.58 -4.45 -2.19
C ASP A 86 40.06 -3.49 -3.29
N PHE A 87 38.83 -3.74 -3.76
CA PHE A 87 38.13 -2.95 -4.77
C PHE A 87 38.96 -2.66 -6.04
N PRO A 88 39.11 -3.64 -6.96
CA PRO A 88 39.84 -3.48 -8.22
C PRO A 88 39.25 -2.36 -9.13
N GLU A 89 39.99 -1.98 -10.18
CA GLU A 89 39.66 -0.84 -11.06
C GLU A 89 38.26 -0.92 -11.73
N ASP A 90 37.71 -2.12 -11.88
CA ASP A 90 36.37 -2.38 -12.43
C ASP A 90 35.23 -2.41 -11.38
N SER A 91 35.54 -2.15 -10.10
CA SER A 91 34.57 -2.23 -8.99
C SER A 91 33.38 -1.31 -9.15
N SER A 92 33.54 -0.15 -9.81
CA SER A 92 32.44 0.79 -9.99
C SER A 92 31.28 0.20 -10.78
N GLU A 93 31.54 -0.66 -11.77
CA GLU A 93 30.46 -1.27 -12.56
C GLU A 93 29.81 -2.41 -11.78
N LYS A 94 30.61 -3.23 -11.08
CA LYS A 94 30.10 -4.28 -10.19
C LYS A 94 29.20 -3.73 -9.09
N VAL A 95 29.59 -2.63 -8.44
CA VAL A 95 28.76 -1.97 -7.41
C VAL A 95 27.44 -1.46 -7.98
N LYS A 96 27.42 -0.90 -9.20
CA LYS A 96 26.16 -0.47 -9.85
C LYS A 96 25.25 -1.65 -10.14
N GLU A 97 25.81 -2.76 -10.61
CA GLU A 97 25.06 -3.99 -10.87
C GLU A 97 24.46 -4.57 -9.58
N LEU A 98 25.22 -4.63 -8.49
CA LEU A 98 24.72 -5.04 -7.17
C LEU A 98 23.58 -4.17 -6.67
N ILE A 99 23.71 -2.84 -6.80
CA ILE A 99 22.63 -1.90 -6.46
C ILE A 99 21.39 -2.16 -7.33
N SER A 100 21.57 -2.47 -8.62
CA SER A 100 20.46 -2.81 -9.51
C SER A 100 19.72 -4.05 -9.01
N PHE A 101 20.43 -5.14 -8.70
CA PHE A 101 19.82 -6.35 -8.14
C PHE A 101 19.10 -6.09 -6.81
N LEU A 102 19.72 -5.34 -5.89
CA LEU A 102 19.14 -5.01 -4.59
C LEU A 102 17.90 -4.09 -4.69
N SER A 103 17.76 -3.33 -5.77
CA SER A 103 16.63 -2.43 -5.98
C SER A 103 15.37 -3.16 -6.47
N GLU A 104 15.52 -4.28 -7.21
CA GLU A 104 14.38 -5.00 -7.79
C GLU A 104 13.38 -5.54 -6.76
N PRO A 105 13.78 -6.15 -5.62
CA PRO A 105 12.85 -6.55 -4.57
C PRO A 105 11.96 -5.42 -4.07
N GLU A 106 12.51 -4.21 -3.91
CA GLU A 106 11.75 -3.02 -3.48
C GLU A 106 10.72 -2.60 -4.54
N ILE A 107 11.13 -2.58 -5.81
CA ILE A 107 10.25 -2.24 -6.94
C ILE A 107 9.08 -3.23 -7.02
N LEU A 108 9.36 -4.53 -6.93
CA LEU A 108 8.34 -5.58 -7.00
C LEU A 108 7.32 -5.52 -5.86
N VAL A 109 7.77 -5.22 -4.63
CA VAL A 109 6.88 -5.03 -3.48
C VAL A 109 5.98 -3.82 -3.68
N ASN A 110 6.52 -2.72 -4.22
CA ASN A 110 5.75 -1.51 -4.52
C ASN A 110 4.71 -1.75 -5.63
N GLU A 111 5.03 -2.56 -6.64
CA GLU A 111 4.12 -2.94 -7.73
C GLU A 111 3.04 -3.94 -7.29
N ASN A 112 3.35 -4.86 -6.37
CA ASN A 112 2.37 -5.79 -5.80
C ASN A 112 1.43 -5.12 -4.79
N ASN A 113 1.69 -3.85 -4.44
CA ASN A 113 1.09 -3.27 -3.27
C ASN A 113 -0.41 -2.99 -3.44
N LYS A 114 -1.24 -3.85 -2.85
CA LYS A 114 -2.70 -3.67 -2.81
C LYS A 114 -3.13 -2.54 -1.84
N HIS A 115 -2.20 -1.82 -1.19
CA HIS A 115 -2.51 -0.70 -0.29
C HIS A 115 -3.52 0.31 -0.88
N PRO A 116 -3.39 0.83 -2.11
CA PRO A 116 -4.33 1.82 -2.62
C PRO A 116 -5.77 1.29 -2.64
N LYS A 117 -5.95 0.03 -3.04
CA LYS A 117 -7.27 -0.62 -3.07
C LYS A 117 -7.86 -0.78 -1.67
N TYR A 118 -7.09 -1.27 -0.71
CA TYR A 118 -7.57 -1.45 0.66
C TYR A 118 -7.86 -0.13 1.36
N LEU A 119 -7.11 0.93 1.04
CA LEU A 119 -7.41 2.28 1.51
C LEU A 119 -8.74 2.78 0.95
N VAL A 120 -8.97 2.64 -0.36
CA VAL A 120 -10.24 3.04 -1.00
C VAL A 120 -11.43 2.27 -0.41
N ASP A 121 -11.30 0.95 -0.26
CA ASP A 121 -12.38 0.11 0.28
C ASP A 121 -12.62 0.42 1.77
N GLY A 122 -11.56 0.62 2.56
CA GLY A 122 -11.65 1.01 3.97
C GLY A 122 -12.35 2.36 4.17
N ILE A 123 -11.95 3.39 3.40
CA ILE A 123 -12.63 4.69 3.41
C ILE A 123 -14.09 4.53 2.99
N SER A 124 -14.38 3.75 1.94
CA SER A 124 -15.75 3.51 1.48
C SER A 124 -16.63 2.92 2.57
N TYR A 125 -16.14 1.93 3.32
CA TYR A 125 -16.88 1.34 4.44
C TYR A 125 -17.09 2.32 5.60
N LEU A 126 -16.08 3.12 5.94
CA LEU A 126 -16.22 4.14 6.98
C LEU A 126 -17.22 5.23 6.59
N LEU A 127 -17.20 5.69 5.34
CA LEU A 127 -18.18 6.64 4.81
C LEU A 127 -19.59 6.04 4.80
N GLN A 128 -19.75 4.77 4.42
CA GLN A 128 -21.05 4.10 4.50
C GLN A 128 -21.55 4.03 5.94
N MET A 129 -20.67 3.69 6.90
CA MET A 129 -21.01 3.65 8.32
C MET A 129 -21.46 5.02 8.83
N LEU A 130 -20.72 6.08 8.50
CA LEU A 130 -21.05 7.46 8.89
C LEU A 130 -22.39 7.95 8.31
N ASN A 131 -22.75 7.48 7.12
CA ASN A 131 -23.99 7.86 6.43
C ASN A 131 -25.16 6.90 6.69
N TYR A 132 -24.96 5.83 7.44
CA TYR A 132 -26.01 4.82 7.68
C TYR A 132 -27.18 5.38 8.49
N ARG A 133 -26.90 6.30 9.41
CA ARG A 133 -27.93 6.93 10.24
C ARG A 133 -28.34 8.29 9.68
N CYS A 134 -29.64 8.51 9.58
CA CYS A 134 -30.18 9.81 9.18
C CYS A 134 -29.98 10.83 10.32
N PRO A 135 -29.41 12.02 10.05
CA PRO A 135 -29.35 13.09 11.04
C PRO A 135 -30.74 13.48 11.52
N ILE A 136 -30.86 13.88 12.79
CA ILE A 136 -32.13 14.29 13.38
C ILE A 136 -32.47 15.71 12.93
N GLN A 137 -33.66 15.90 12.35
CA GLN A 137 -34.19 17.24 12.09
C GLN A 137 -34.59 17.89 13.43
N LEU A 138 -33.90 18.96 13.81
CA LEU A 138 -34.23 19.76 14.98
C LEU A 138 -35.45 20.63 14.63
N ASN A 139 -36.66 20.12 14.88
CA ASN A 139 -37.90 20.89 14.71
C ASN A 139 -38.01 21.98 15.79
N GLU A 140 -38.51 23.16 15.43
CA GLU A 140 -38.70 24.33 16.32
C GLU A 140 -39.62 24.05 17.54
N GLY A 141 -40.39 22.95 17.52
CA GLY A 141 -41.30 22.56 18.60
C GLY A 141 -40.69 21.65 19.69
N VAL A 142 -39.42 21.26 19.57
CA VAL A 142 -38.75 20.37 20.55
C VAL A 142 -37.73 21.17 21.37
N SER A 143 -37.93 21.23 22.68
CA SER A 143 -36.94 21.82 23.60
C SER A 143 -35.86 20.79 23.92
N PHE A 144 -34.63 21.08 23.54
CA PHE A 144 -33.46 20.29 23.91
C PHE A 144 -32.88 20.86 25.21
N GLN A 145 -32.64 19.97 26.18
CA GLN A 145 -32.01 20.35 27.44
C GLN A 145 -30.51 20.61 27.28
N ASP A 146 -29.88 19.88 26.36
CA ASP A 146 -28.48 20.04 25.99
C ASP A 146 -28.37 20.35 24.49
N LEU A 147 -27.90 21.57 24.20
CA LEU A 147 -27.74 22.08 22.84
C LEU A 147 -26.56 21.39 22.12
N ASP A 148 -25.54 20.98 22.84
CA ASP A 148 -24.37 20.33 22.26
C ASP A 148 -24.70 18.91 21.80
N THR A 149 -25.43 18.15 22.62
CA THR A 149 -26.01 16.87 22.18
C THR A 149 -26.95 17.05 20.99
N ALA A 150 -27.83 18.06 20.98
CA ALA A 150 -28.71 18.32 19.84
C ALA A 150 -27.93 18.59 18.54
N LYS A 151 -26.85 19.38 18.63
CA LYS A 151 -25.97 19.69 17.51
C LYS A 151 -25.24 18.45 16.98
N LEU A 152 -24.74 17.59 17.86
CA LEU A 152 -24.14 16.30 17.47
C LEU A 152 -25.15 15.42 16.72
N LEU A 153 -26.37 15.30 17.22
CA LEU A 153 -27.43 14.51 16.59
C LEU A 153 -27.86 15.07 15.22
N SER A 154 -27.91 16.39 15.07
CA SER A 154 -28.18 17.04 13.77
C SER A 154 -27.04 16.89 12.77
N GLU A 155 -25.82 16.65 13.26
CA GLU A 155 -24.65 16.33 12.45
C GLU A 155 -24.53 14.82 12.15
N GLY A 156 -25.45 13.99 12.66
CA GLY A 156 -25.41 12.54 12.50
C GLY A 156 -24.34 11.85 13.36
N ILE A 157 -23.93 12.45 14.48
CA ILE A 157 -22.89 11.95 15.38
C ILE A 157 -23.57 11.40 16.63
N PHE A 158 -23.56 10.07 16.78
CA PHE A 158 -24.30 9.38 17.84
C PHE A 158 -23.39 8.73 18.88
N SER A 159 -22.10 8.65 18.62
CA SER A 159 -21.12 8.00 19.49
C SER A 159 -19.69 8.37 19.08
N ASP A 160 -18.76 8.09 19.99
CA ASP A 160 -17.31 8.11 19.78
C ASP A 160 -16.85 7.35 18.52
N ILE A 161 -17.52 6.25 18.14
CA ILE A 161 -17.23 5.50 16.91
C ILE A 161 -17.27 6.40 15.66
N HIS A 162 -18.15 7.40 15.62
CA HIS A 162 -18.23 8.32 14.49
C HIS A 162 -16.98 9.21 14.43
N LEU A 163 -16.46 9.67 15.57
CA LEU A 163 -15.25 10.49 15.64
C LEU A 163 -14.02 9.67 15.25
N LEU A 164 -13.92 8.44 15.76
CA LEU A 164 -12.86 7.50 15.39
C LEU A 164 -12.88 7.21 13.89
N ALA A 165 -14.06 6.95 13.32
CA ALA A 165 -14.20 6.73 11.89
C ALA A 165 -13.82 7.95 11.06
N MET A 166 -14.16 9.16 11.51
CA MET A 166 -13.73 10.38 10.82
C MET A 166 -12.21 10.53 10.82
N MET A 167 -11.56 10.30 11.97
CA MET A 167 -10.10 10.37 12.08
C MET A 167 -9.42 9.30 11.21
N TYR A 168 -9.83 8.04 11.32
CA TYR A 168 -9.28 6.94 10.53
C TYR A 168 -9.49 7.14 9.03
N SER A 169 -10.63 7.68 8.61
CA SER A 169 -10.86 8.03 7.20
C SER A 169 -9.86 9.10 6.73
N GLY A 170 -9.60 10.11 7.56
CA GLY A 170 -8.62 11.15 7.26
C GLY A 170 -7.18 10.64 7.19
N GLU A 171 -6.78 9.71 8.07
CA GLU A 171 -5.46 9.07 8.03
C GLU A 171 -5.28 8.19 6.80
N MET A 172 -6.30 7.41 6.43
CA MET A 172 -6.26 6.62 5.20
C MET A 172 -6.16 7.50 3.96
N CYS A 173 -6.83 8.65 3.95
CA CYS A 173 -6.68 9.66 2.89
C CYS A 173 -5.26 10.25 2.84
N TYR A 174 -4.66 10.51 4.01
CA TYR A 174 -3.27 10.94 4.11
C TYR A 174 -2.31 9.91 3.54
N TRP A 175 -2.45 8.63 3.91
CA TRP A 175 -1.61 7.55 3.38
C TRP A 175 -1.83 7.35 1.88
N GLY A 176 -3.07 7.42 1.40
CA GLY A 176 -3.40 7.32 -0.01
C GLY A 176 -2.69 8.40 -0.84
N LEU A 177 -2.70 9.65 -0.37
CA LEU A 177 -1.95 10.71 -1.06
C LEU A 177 -0.45 10.51 -0.93
N LYS A 178 0.06 10.22 0.27
CA LYS A 178 1.50 10.13 0.52
C LYS A 178 2.17 8.99 -0.25
N HIS A 179 1.49 7.86 -0.41
CA HIS A 179 2.09 6.63 -0.94
C HIS A 179 1.53 6.17 -2.29
N CYS A 180 0.35 6.64 -2.71
CA CYS A 180 -0.28 6.17 -3.96
C CYS A 180 -0.25 7.21 -5.09
N ALA A 181 0.14 8.47 -4.83
CA ALA A 181 0.10 9.51 -5.85
C ALA A 181 1.27 9.48 -6.86
N ASP A 182 2.31 8.69 -6.61
CA ASP A 182 3.41 8.46 -7.57
C ASP A 182 3.09 7.33 -8.56
N GLN A 183 1.97 6.63 -8.36
CA GLN A 183 1.47 5.59 -9.27
C GLN A 183 0.43 6.20 -10.21
N GLN A 184 0.86 6.67 -11.38
CA GLN A 184 -0.06 7.03 -12.47
C GLN A 184 -0.92 5.79 -12.83
N PRO A 185 -2.22 5.98 -13.09
CA PRO A 185 -3.05 4.88 -13.59
C PRO A 185 -2.61 4.54 -15.01
N GLU A 186 -2.09 3.32 -15.22
CA GLU A 186 -2.13 2.74 -16.56
C GLU A 186 -3.60 2.68 -17.00
N ASN A 187 -3.88 3.26 -18.16
CA ASN A 187 -5.18 3.29 -18.79
C ASN A 187 -5.66 1.86 -19.06
N HIS A 188 -6.43 1.26 -18.16
CA HIS A 188 -7.09 0.00 -18.45
C HIS A 188 -8.46 0.26 -19.07
N GLU A 189 -8.53 0.01 -20.38
CA GLU A 189 -9.74 0.07 -21.18
C GLU A 189 -10.86 -0.80 -20.59
N MET A 190 -12.06 -0.24 -20.64
CA MET A 190 -13.33 -0.79 -20.22
C MET A 190 -13.72 -1.97 -21.12
N ASP A 191 -13.72 -3.20 -20.60
CA ASP A 191 -14.40 -4.31 -21.25
C ASP A 191 -15.76 -4.59 -20.58
N THR A 192 -16.78 -4.61 -21.41
CA THR A 192 -18.19 -4.63 -21.06
C THR A 192 -18.72 -6.05 -21.25
N GLY A 193 -19.18 -6.72 -20.19
CA GLY A 193 -19.77 -8.05 -20.37
C GLY A 193 -20.34 -8.76 -19.15
N VAL A 194 -21.68 -8.68 -19.02
CA VAL A 194 -22.62 -9.68 -18.45
C VAL A 194 -22.85 -9.73 -16.92
N SER A 195 -23.87 -8.94 -16.52
CA SER A 195 -24.98 -9.18 -15.58
C SER A 195 -24.91 -10.29 -14.52
N GLY A 196 -24.95 -9.85 -13.25
CA GLY A 196 -25.27 -10.65 -12.07
C GLY A 196 -25.35 -9.79 -10.80
N ALA A 197 -26.40 -8.99 -10.66
CA ALA A 197 -26.88 -8.30 -9.45
C ALA A 197 -25.81 -7.87 -8.40
N SER A 198 -25.12 -6.75 -8.67
CA SER A 198 -24.49 -5.93 -7.63
C SER A 198 -24.61 -4.47 -8.05
N CYS A 199 -24.86 -3.59 -7.09
CA CYS A 199 -25.12 -2.16 -7.25
C CYS A 199 -24.04 -1.48 -8.10
N THR A 200 -24.26 -1.37 -9.42
CA THR A 200 -23.44 -0.57 -10.33
C THR A 200 -23.96 0.85 -10.34
N THR A 201 -23.42 1.68 -9.46
CA THR A 201 -23.42 3.13 -9.62
C THR A 201 -21.97 3.58 -9.51
N HIS A 202 -21.41 4.05 -10.64
CA HIS A 202 -20.20 4.87 -10.76
C HIS A 202 -19.34 4.96 -9.48
N LYS A 203 -18.31 4.11 -9.36
CA LYS A 203 -17.23 4.37 -8.38
C LYS A 203 -16.44 5.55 -8.97
N GLU A 204 -16.94 6.77 -8.77
CA GLU A 204 -16.12 7.98 -8.86
C GLU A 204 -14.81 7.65 -8.15
N LEU A 205 -13.69 7.84 -8.85
CA LEU A 205 -12.38 7.66 -8.25
C LEU A 205 -12.35 8.49 -6.96
N LEU A 206 -12.20 7.80 -5.84
CA LEU A 206 -12.23 8.43 -4.53
C LEU A 206 -11.12 9.48 -4.47
N ASP A 207 -11.49 10.75 -4.41
CA ASP A 207 -10.54 11.83 -4.22
C ASP A 207 -10.13 11.84 -2.74
N PHE A 208 -8.97 11.24 -2.44
CA PHE A 208 -8.42 11.19 -1.10
C PHE A 208 -8.30 12.57 -0.46
N ARG A 209 -7.98 13.61 -1.24
CA ARG A 209 -7.84 14.97 -0.72
C ARG A 209 -9.21 15.52 -0.35
N GLU A 210 -10.16 15.50 -1.27
CA GLU A 210 -11.48 16.06 -1.02
C GLU A 210 -12.17 15.38 0.17
N VAL A 211 -12.16 14.04 0.17
CA VAL A 211 -12.75 13.23 1.23
C VAL A 211 -12.04 13.48 2.57
N GLY A 212 -10.71 13.43 2.58
CA GLY A 212 -9.89 13.65 3.75
C GLY A 212 -10.08 15.04 4.35
N GLU A 213 -10.10 16.08 3.52
CA GLU A 213 -10.34 17.45 3.98
C GLU A 213 -11.73 17.62 4.59
N LYS A 214 -12.76 17.14 3.89
CA LYS A 214 -14.15 17.27 4.33
C LYS A 214 -14.35 16.59 5.68
N ILE A 215 -13.85 15.36 5.85
CA ILE A 215 -14.08 14.57 7.04
C ILE A 215 -13.28 15.07 8.24
N LEU A 216 -12.03 15.50 8.04
CA LEU A 216 -11.19 16.03 9.12
C LEU A 216 -11.64 17.43 9.55
N LYS A 217 -12.09 18.29 8.62
CA LYS A 217 -12.72 19.58 8.98
C LYS A 217 -13.93 19.37 9.88
N LYS A 218 -14.77 18.36 9.57
CA LYS A 218 -15.91 17.99 10.41
C LYS A 218 -15.46 17.48 11.79
N TYR A 219 -14.50 16.57 11.84
CA TYR A 219 -13.92 16.07 13.10
C TYR A 219 -13.43 17.22 14.00
N VAL A 220 -12.59 18.12 13.47
CA VAL A 220 -12.04 19.25 14.23
C VAL A 220 -13.16 20.18 14.71
N SER A 221 -14.13 20.51 13.85
CA SER A 221 -15.27 21.36 14.23
C SER A 221 -16.12 20.77 15.35
N VAL A 222 -16.22 19.45 15.43
CA VAL A 222 -17.02 18.76 16.46
C VAL A 222 -16.25 18.66 17.77
N CYS A 223 -14.98 18.23 17.71
CA CYS A 223 -14.10 18.11 18.87
C CYS A 223 -13.84 19.46 19.56
N GLU A 224 -13.68 20.55 18.80
CA GLU A 224 -13.43 21.89 19.38
C GLU A 224 -14.70 22.70 19.64
N GLY A 225 -15.85 22.17 19.21
CA GLY A 225 -17.17 22.74 19.44
C GLY A 225 -17.94 21.93 20.50
N PRO A 226 -19.00 21.19 20.12
CA PRO A 226 -19.85 20.45 21.07
C PRO A 226 -19.13 19.50 22.04
N LEU A 227 -17.92 19.04 21.70
CA LEU A 227 -17.15 18.10 22.52
C LEU A 227 -15.90 18.72 23.14
N LYS A 228 -15.80 20.05 23.22
CA LYS A 228 -14.61 20.74 23.73
C LYS A 228 -14.23 20.31 25.14
N GLU A 229 -15.23 20.02 25.99
CA GLU A 229 -15.03 19.57 27.36
C GLU A 229 -14.61 18.10 27.48
N GLN A 230 -14.66 17.34 26.37
CA GLN A 230 -14.32 15.91 26.32
C GLN A 230 -12.88 15.65 25.87
N GLU A 231 -12.07 16.70 25.73
CA GLU A 231 -10.61 16.63 25.52
C GLU A 231 -10.15 15.78 24.30
N TRP A 232 -10.96 15.70 23.25
CA TRP A 232 -10.55 15.03 22.01
C TRP A 232 -9.35 15.72 21.36
N ASN A 233 -8.33 14.94 21.00
CA ASN A 233 -7.11 15.47 20.38
C ASN A 233 -7.33 15.79 18.88
N THR A 234 -7.11 17.05 18.51
CA THR A 234 -7.21 17.53 17.12
C THR A 234 -5.86 17.81 16.44
N THR A 235 -4.76 17.59 17.15
CA THR A 235 -3.40 17.94 16.69
C THR A 235 -3.05 17.21 15.39
N ASN A 236 -3.24 15.89 15.35
CA ASN A 236 -2.92 15.08 14.17
C ASN A 236 -3.85 15.43 12.99
N ALA A 237 -5.16 15.60 13.24
CA ALA A 237 -6.12 16.02 12.21
C ALA A 237 -5.71 17.35 11.55
N LYS A 238 -5.25 18.33 12.34
CA LYS A 238 -4.75 19.63 11.84
C LYS A 238 -3.45 19.49 11.05
N GLN A 239 -2.53 18.61 11.48
CA GLN A 239 -1.30 18.32 10.73
C GLN A 239 -1.61 17.70 9.36
N ILE A 240 -2.54 16.75 9.31
CA ILE A 240 -2.99 16.12 8.06
C ILE A 240 -3.69 17.14 7.15
N LEU A 241 -4.57 17.98 7.69
CA LEU A 241 -5.21 19.05 6.92
C LEU A 241 -4.20 20.05 6.33
N ASN A 242 -3.17 20.38 7.09
CA ASN A 242 -2.07 21.21 6.61
C ASN A 242 -1.31 20.51 5.46
N PHE A 243 -1.03 19.21 5.57
CA PHE A 243 -0.44 18.42 4.49
C PHE A 243 -1.30 18.46 3.22
N PHE A 244 -2.63 18.35 3.33
CA PHE A 244 -3.52 18.50 2.18
C PHE A 244 -3.37 19.88 1.54
N GLN A 245 -3.32 20.97 2.30
CA GLN A 245 -3.16 22.31 1.71
C GLN A 245 -1.86 22.52 0.92
N HIS A 246 -0.75 21.91 1.34
CA HIS A 246 0.57 22.17 0.75
C HIS A 246 0.85 21.39 -0.54
N ARG A 247 0.11 20.31 -0.81
CA ARG A 247 0.28 19.51 -2.01
C ARG A 247 -0.54 20.01 -3.21
N SER A 248 -0.95 21.28 -3.19
CA SER A 248 -1.79 21.94 -4.21
C SER A 248 -0.99 22.86 -5.15
N ASN A 249 0.35 22.81 -5.10
CA ASN A 249 1.26 23.57 -5.98
C ASN A 249 2.19 22.63 -6.73
#